data_AF-A0A382W343-F1
#
_entry.id   AF-A0A382W343-F1
#
_cell.length_a   1.000
_cell.length_b   1.000
_cell.length_c   1.000
_cell.angle_alpha   90.00
_cell.angle_beta   90.00
_cell.angle_gamma   90.00
#
_symmetry.space_group_name_H-M   'P 1'
#
loop_
_entity.id
_entity.type
_entity.pdbx_description
1 polymer ?
#
loop_
_entity_poly.entity_id
_entity_poly.type
_entity_poly.pdbx_seq_one_letter_code
_entity_poly.pdbx_strand_id
1 'polypeptide(L)'
;MMLGGYAGQLLRVNLTTGDWETEPLPDESELRKYVGGIGLAMRIILDETHAGMKATDPDAPLLMMNGPLAGTSAPSSSNLAIISLNYDTPYAVATGHS
;
A
#
# COMPACT_ATOMS: atom_id res chain seq x y z
N MET A 1 17.73 3.96 12.83
CA MET A 1 16.65 4.45 13.72
C MET A 1 15.34 4.36 12.94
N MET A 2 14.25 3.92 13.56
CA MET A 2 12.93 3.95 12.93
C MET A 2 12.46 5.40 12.79
N LEU A 3 11.97 5.79 11.61
CA LEU A 3 11.31 7.08 11.43
C LEU A 3 10.03 7.10 12.27
N GLY A 4 9.85 8.16 13.07
CA GLY A 4 8.63 8.30 13.89
C GLY A 4 7.36 8.27 13.04
N GLY A 5 6.31 7.64 13.57
CA GLY A 5 5.00 7.50 12.91
C GLY A 5 4.84 6.22 12.06
N TYR A 6 5.92 5.54 11.69
CA TYR A 6 5.84 4.31 10.91
C TYR A 6 5.95 3.06 11.80
N ALA A 7 5.14 2.04 11.48
CA ALA A 7 5.23 0.72 12.14
C ALA A 7 6.47 -0.09 11.69
N GLY A 8 7.15 0.33 10.61
CA GLY A 8 8.41 -0.23 10.14
C GLY A 8 8.33 -1.51 9.31
N GLN A 9 7.13 -2.07 9.13
CA GLN A 9 6.92 -3.30 8.38
C GLN A 9 5.64 -3.26 7.55
N LEU A 10 5.62 -4.06 6.48
CA LEU A 10 4.46 -4.41 5.67
C LEU A 10 4.11 -5.86 5.92
N LEU A 11 2.82 -6.17 6.03
CA LEU A 11 2.33 -7.54 6.02
C LEU A 11 2.06 -7.95 4.58
N ARG A 12 2.72 -9.02 4.11
CA ARG A 12 2.45 -9.65 2.82
C ARG A 12 1.63 -10.90 3.05
N VAL A 13 0.57 -11.06 2.27
CA VAL A 13 -0.34 -12.22 2.38
C VAL A 13 -0.58 -12.77 0.99
N ASN A 14 -0.27 -14.05 0.80
CA ASN A 14 -0.62 -14.78 -0.41
C ASN A 14 -1.94 -15.52 -0.18
N LEU A 15 -3.02 -15.05 -0.81
CA LEU A 15 -4.35 -15.66 -0.64
C LEU A 15 -4.51 -17.00 -1.39
N THR A 16 -3.63 -17.31 -2.33
CA THR A 16 -3.66 -18.58 -3.07
C THR A 16 -3.07 -19.72 -2.24
N THR A 17 -1.97 -19.46 -1.52
CA THR A 17 -1.30 -20.46 -0.67
C THR A 17 -1.75 -20.41 0.79
N GLY A 18 -2.21 -19.24 1.25
CA GLY A 18 -2.52 -18.96 2.65
C GLY A 18 -1.31 -18.51 3.47
N ASP A 19 -0.14 -18.34 2.84
CA ASP A 19 1.07 -17.91 3.52
C ASP A 19 1.08 -16.41 3.78
N TRP A 20 1.84 -16.00 4.80
CA TRP A 20 2.09 -14.60 5.11
C TRP A 20 3.48 -14.40 5.67
N GLU A 21 4.02 -13.21 5.46
CA GLU A 21 5.30 -12.78 6.00
C GLU A 21 5.30 -11.27 6.28
N THR A 22 6.26 -10.81 7.06
CA THR A 22 6.50 -9.38 7.25
C THR A 22 7.75 -8.96 6.49
N GLU A 23 7.62 -7.88 5.73
CA GLU A 23 8.72 -7.24 5.04
C GLU A 23 9.04 -5.90 5.71
N PRO A 24 10.31 -5.48 5.79
CA PRO A 24 10.63 -4.12 6.24
C PRO A 24 10.03 -3.08 5.28
N LEU A 25 9.67 -1.91 5.82
CA LEU A 25 9.34 -0.76 4.97
C LEU A 25 10.53 -0.36 4.08
N PRO A 26 10.28 0.33 2.95
CA PRO A 26 11.33 0.95 2.15
C PRO A 26 12.20 1.89 2.99
N ASP A 27 13.38 2.22 2.44
CA ASP A 27 14.30 3.11 3.13
C ASP A 27 13.71 4.51 3.39
N GLU A 28 14.37 5.24 4.29
CA GLU A 28 13.93 6.57 4.71
C GLU A 28 13.76 7.56 3.54
N SER A 29 14.56 7.45 2.48
CA SER A 29 14.47 8.36 1.33
C SER A 29 13.15 8.17 0.57
N GLU A 30 12.75 6.92 0.35
CA GLU A 30 11.46 6.58 -0.26
C GLU A 30 10.29 6.95 0.68
N LEU A 31 10.41 6.68 1.98
CA LEU A 31 9.38 7.07 2.96
C LEU A 31 9.21 8.59 3.03
N ARG A 32 10.29 9.37 2.94
CA ARG A 32 10.19 10.84 2.88
C ARG A 32 9.56 11.33 1.58
N LYS A 33 9.81 10.64 0.47
CA LYS A 33 9.31 10.99 -0.85
C LYS A 33 7.81 10.68 -1.01
N TYR A 34 7.37 9.54 -0.48
CA TYR A 34 6.02 9.03 -0.69
C TYR A 34 5.12 9.09 0.55
N VAL A 35 5.68 9.38 1.72
CA VAL A 35 5.02 9.62 3.03
C VAL A 35 4.30 8.42 3.63
N GLY A 36 3.60 7.60 2.86
CA GLY A 36 2.72 6.55 3.36
C GLY A 36 1.33 6.63 2.73
N GLY A 37 0.40 5.82 3.24
CA GLY A 37 -0.97 5.75 2.71
C GLY A 37 -0.98 5.57 1.20
N ILE A 38 -1.73 6.43 0.49
CA ILE A 38 -1.85 6.41 -0.97
C ILE A 38 -0.50 6.60 -1.67
N GLY A 39 0.36 7.51 -1.18
CA GLY A 39 1.60 7.85 -1.88
C GLY A 39 2.55 6.65 -1.94
N LEU A 40 2.73 5.96 -0.81
CA LEU A 40 3.55 4.75 -0.76
C LEU A 40 2.87 3.58 -1.49
N ALA A 41 1.54 3.43 -1.35
CA ALA A 41 0.80 2.41 -2.07
C ALA A 41 0.94 2.54 -3.60
N MET A 42 0.91 3.77 -4.12
CA MET A 42 1.10 4.06 -5.55
C MET A 42 2.50 3.68 -6.03
N ARG A 43 3.53 3.89 -5.20
CA ARG A 43 4.88 3.45 -5.51
C ARG A 43 4.95 1.92 -5.62
N ILE A 44 4.37 1.23 -4.63
CA ILE A 44 4.39 -0.25 -4.56
C ILE A 44 3.60 -0.86 -5.72
N ILE A 45 2.37 -0.41 -5.98
CA ILE A 45 1.54 -0.99 -7.06
C ILE A 45 2.18 -0.78 -8.44
N LEU A 46 2.92 0.32 -8.67
CA LEU A 46 3.65 0.51 -9.91
C LEU A 46 4.80 -0.49 -10.09
N ASP A 47 5.43 -0.94 -9.01
CA ASP A 47 6.51 -1.95 -9.05
C ASP A 47 5.96 -3.38 -9.12
N GLU A 48 4.76 -3.62 -8.59
CA GLU A 48 4.11 -4.94 -8.49
C GLU A 48 3.13 -5.25 -9.63
N THR A 49 2.95 -4.32 -10.57
CA THR A 49 2.09 -4.53 -11.74
C THR A 49 2.92 -4.53 -13.02
N HIS A 50 2.38 -5.17 -14.05
CA HIS A 50 2.97 -5.16 -15.38
C HIS A 50 1.94 -4.77 -16.45
N ALA A 51 2.43 -4.42 -17.63
CA ALA A 51 1.59 -4.12 -18.77
C ALA A 51 0.65 -5.31 -19.08
N GLY A 52 -0.65 -5.02 -19.21
CA GLY A 52 -1.67 -6.02 -19.51
C GLY A 52 -2.20 -6.82 -18.32
N MET A 53 -1.67 -6.62 -17.11
CA MET A 53 -2.26 -7.18 -15.89
C MET A 53 -3.68 -6.64 -15.69
N LYS A 54 -4.60 -7.51 -15.29
CA LYS A 54 -6.00 -7.18 -15.02
C LYS A 54 -6.27 -7.19 -13.53
N ALA A 55 -7.24 -6.39 -13.10
CA ALA A 55 -7.68 -6.36 -11.69
C ALA A 55 -8.22 -7.71 -11.17
N THR A 56 -8.55 -8.65 -12.06
CA THR A 56 -9.06 -9.99 -11.72
C THR A 56 -7.99 -11.07 -11.75
N ASP A 57 -6.75 -10.75 -12.15
CA ASP A 57 -5.68 -11.73 -12.19
C ASP A 57 -5.29 -12.11 -10.74
N PRO A 58 -4.96 -13.38 -10.46
CA PRO A 58 -4.70 -13.85 -9.10
C PRO A 58 -3.46 -13.23 -8.44
N ASP A 59 -2.55 -12.70 -9.24
CA ASP A 59 -1.35 -11.97 -8.83
C ASP A 59 -1.54 -10.44 -8.83
N ALA A 60 -2.74 -9.94 -9.15
CA ALA A 60 -3.03 -8.52 -9.07
C ALA A 60 -2.99 -8.03 -7.61
N PRO A 61 -2.18 -7.02 -7.28
CA PRO A 61 -1.99 -6.59 -5.91
C PRO A 61 -3.22 -5.82 -5.38
N LEU A 62 -3.57 -6.11 -4.12
CA LEU A 62 -4.55 -5.36 -3.32
C LEU A 62 -3.86 -4.86 -2.05
N LEU A 63 -3.75 -3.54 -1.91
CA LEU A 63 -3.01 -2.91 -0.84
C LEU A 63 -3.94 -2.22 0.14
N MET A 64 -3.66 -2.40 1.44
CA MET A 64 -4.29 -1.68 2.55
C MET A 64 -3.21 -0.94 3.31
N MET A 65 -3.18 0.38 3.17
CA MET A 65 -2.05 1.22 3.58
C MET A 65 -2.50 2.38 4.45
N ASN A 66 -1.83 2.59 5.57
CA ASN A 66 -2.04 3.73 6.45
C ASN A 66 -0.96 4.80 6.25
N GLY A 67 -1.29 6.04 6.61
CA GLY A 67 -0.30 7.12 6.69
C GLY A 67 0.44 7.12 8.03
N PRO A 68 1.57 7.84 8.15
CA PRO A 68 2.41 7.85 9.36
C PRO A 68 1.76 8.56 10.56
N LEU A 69 0.65 9.28 10.34
CA LEU A 69 -0.14 9.86 11.43
C LEU A 69 -1.22 8.90 11.94
N ALA A 70 -1.55 7.84 11.20
CA ALA A 70 -2.62 6.93 11.56
C ALA A 70 -2.37 6.30 12.94
N GLY A 71 -3.34 6.40 13.85
CA GLY A 71 -3.22 5.90 15.22
C GLY A 71 -2.44 6.81 16.19
N THR A 72 -2.01 7.99 15.75
CA THR A 72 -1.42 9.01 16.64
C THR A 72 -2.51 9.90 17.28
N SER A 73 -2.11 10.84 18.13
CA SER A 73 -3.02 11.84 18.72
C SER A 73 -3.35 13.02 17.78
N ALA A 74 -2.90 12.98 16.52
CA ALA A 74 -3.25 14.02 15.56
C ALA A 74 -4.77 14.03 15.30
N PRO A 75 -5.39 15.21 15.10
CA PRO A 75 -6.82 15.27 14.80
C PRO A 75 -7.17 14.47 13.53
N SER A 76 -8.21 13.64 13.63
CA SER A 76 -8.75 12.84 12.51
C SER A 76 -7.73 11.92 11.82
N SER A 77 -6.75 11.40 12.56
CA SER A 77 -5.70 10.53 12.01
C SER A 77 -6.05 9.04 12.05
N SER A 78 -7.06 8.64 11.30
CA SER A 78 -7.55 7.26 11.22
C SER A 78 -7.72 6.71 9.81
N ASN A 79 -7.29 7.46 8.78
CA ASN A 79 -7.50 7.09 7.39
C ASN A 79 -6.75 5.79 7.02
N LEU A 80 -7.49 4.86 6.39
CA LEU A 80 -6.97 3.70 5.68
C LEU A 80 -7.18 3.87 4.18
N ALA A 81 -6.11 3.79 3.40
CA ALA A 81 -6.18 3.78 1.95
C ALA A 81 -6.22 2.33 1.43
N ILE A 82 -7.20 2.04 0.57
CA ILE A 82 -7.31 0.78 -0.19
C ILE A 82 -6.96 1.08 -1.64
N ILE A 83 -5.97 0.37 -2.18
CA ILE A 83 -5.42 0.57 -3.52
C ILE A 83 -5.43 -0.76 -4.28
N SER A 84 -5.90 -0.73 -5.53
CA SER A 84 -5.87 -1.88 -6.45
C SER A 84 -5.83 -1.41 -7.90
N LEU A 85 -5.69 -2.33 -8.85
CA LEU A 85 -6.03 -2.04 -10.24
C LEU A 85 -7.53 -1.73 -10.36
N ASN A 86 -7.88 -0.81 -11.26
CA ASN A 86 -9.27 -0.48 -11.53
C ASN A 86 -9.85 -1.42 -12.58
N TYR A 87 -10.98 -2.06 -12.26
CA TYR A 87 -11.65 -3.00 -13.15
C TYR A 87 -12.31 -2.31 -14.35
N ASP A 88 -13.05 -1.22 -14.11
CA ASP A 88 -13.79 -0.51 -15.15
C ASP A 88 -12.87 0.37 -16.03
N THR A 89 -11.77 0.85 -15.44
CA THR A 89 -10.79 1.72 -16.10
C THR A 89 -9.41 1.04 -16.08
N PRO A 90 -9.09 0.12 -17.00
CA PRO A 90 -7.96 -0.82 -16.89
C PRO A 90 -6.57 -0.18 -16.97
N TYR A 91 -6.48 1.11 -17.27
CA TYR A 91 -5.24 1.89 -17.30
C TYR A 91 -5.12 2.83 -16.08
N ALA A 92 -6.03 2.72 -15.12
CA ALA A 92 -6.04 3.52 -13.89
C ALA A 92 -5.92 2.63 -12.65
N VAL A 93 -5.41 3.23 -11.58
CA VAL A 93 -5.42 2.64 -10.24
C VAL A 93 -6.73 3.04 -9.55
N ALA A 94 -7.38 2.09 -8.89
CA ALA A 94 -8.53 2.34 -8.02
C ALA A 94 -8.04 2.72 -6.62
N THR A 95 -8.67 3.74 -6.05
CA THR A 95 -8.32 4.26 -4.72
C THR A 95 -9.59 4.49 -3.89
N GLY A 96 -9.65 3.90 -2.70
CA GLY A 96 -10.70 4.12 -1.72
C GLY A 96 -10.11 4.50 -0.36
N HIS A 97 -10.80 5.34 0.41
CA HIS A 97 -10.34 5.86 1.71
C HIS A 97 -11.48 5.80 2.73
N SER A 98 -11.13 5.69 4.01
CA SER A 98 -12.07 5.78 5.15
C SER A 98 -12.10 7.19 5.75
#